data_AF-G9KKK8-F1
#
_entry.id   AF-G9KKK8-F1
#
_cell.length_a   1.000
_cell.length_b   1.000
_cell.length_c   1.000
_cell.angle_alpha   90.00
_cell.angle_beta   90.00
_cell.angle_gamma   90.00
#
_symmetry.space_group_name_H-M   'P 1'
#
loop_
_entity.id
_entity.type
_entity.pdbx_description
1 polymer ?
#
loop_
_entity_poly.entity_id
_entity_poly.type
_entity_poly.pdbx_seq_one_letter_code
_entity_poly.pdbx_strand_id
1 'polypeptide(L)' 'KGVASLNQSALSRPMQRKLVTLVNCQLVEEEGRVRAMRAARSLGERTVTELILQHQNPQQLSANLWAAVRARGCQFLGPG' A
#
# COMPACT_ATOMS: atom_id res chain seq x y z
N LYS A 1 -10.77 24.28 10.39
CA LYS A 1 -11.17 23.31 9.36
C LYS A 1 -10.69 23.84 8.02
N GLY A 2 -9.46 23.49 7.62
CA GLY A 2 -8.84 24.00 6.40
C GLY A 2 -9.49 23.34 5.17
N VAL A 3 -9.91 24.17 4.23
CA VAL A 3 -10.46 23.72 2.95
C VAL A 3 -9.33 23.05 2.18
N ALA A 4 -9.27 21.72 2.25
CA ALA A 4 -8.34 20.94 1.44
C ALA A 4 -8.74 21.08 -0.04
N SER A 5 -7.74 21.34 -0.89
CA SER A 5 -7.89 21.40 -2.34
C SER A 5 -8.64 20.15 -2.85
N LEU A 6 -9.84 20.37 -3.41
CA LEU A 6 -10.75 19.32 -3.89
C LEU A 6 -10.26 18.58 -5.16
N ASN A 7 -9.05 18.86 -5.63
CA ASN A 7 -8.48 18.26 -6.85
C ASN A 7 -7.36 17.24 -6.57
N GLN A 8 -7.14 16.84 -5.31
CA GLN A 8 -6.21 15.74 -5.03
C GLN A 8 -6.88 14.40 -5.30
N SER A 9 -6.28 13.62 -6.20
CA SER A 9 -6.72 12.25 -6.50
C SER A 9 -6.78 11.44 -5.19
N ALA A 10 -7.87 10.70 -5.01
CA ALA A 10 -8.03 9.74 -3.90
C ALA A 10 -6.99 8.60 -3.97
N LEU A 11 -6.33 8.41 -5.12
CA LEU A 11 -5.33 7.37 -5.31
C LEU A 11 -3.92 7.94 -5.10
N SER A 12 -3.11 7.20 -4.33
CA SER A 12 -1.69 7.52 -4.18
C SER A 12 -0.94 7.41 -5.51
N ARG A 13 0.17 8.14 -5.66
CA ARG A 13 1.03 8.06 -6.86
C ARG A 13 1.47 6.61 -7.19
N PRO A 14 1.86 5.76 -6.21
CA PRO A 14 2.13 4.35 -6.48
C PRO A 14 0.94 3.59 -7.07
N MET A 15 -0.28 3.86 -6.60
CA MET A 15 -1.50 3.25 -7.13
C MET A 15 -1.78 3.66 -8.57
N GLN A 16 -1.67 4.97 -8.85
CA GLN A 16 -1.84 5.52 -10.20
C GLN A 16 -0.86 4.89 -11.20
N ARG A 17 0.43 4.75 -10.83
CA ARG A 17 1.42 4.10 -11.71
C ARG A 17 1.04 2.65 -12.05
N LYS A 18 0.58 1.88 -11.06
CA LYS A 18 0.17 0.49 -11.27
C LYS A 18 -1.08 0.38 -12.14
N LEU A 19 -2.03 1.30 -11.98
CA LEU A 19 -3.19 1.40 -12.87
C LEU A 19 -2.77 1.70 -14.31
N VAL A 20 -1.86 2.65 -14.52
CA VAL A 20 -1.33 2.96 -15.86
C VAL A 20 -0.67 1.72 -16.47
N THR A 21 0.13 0.97 -15.71
CA THR A 21 0.71 -0.30 -16.18
C THR A 21 -0.35 -1.31 -16.61
N LEU A 22 -1.42 -1.46 -15.83
CA LEU A 22 -2.51 -2.40 -16.14
C LEU A 22 -3.29 -1.97 -17.40
N VAL A 23 -3.65 -0.69 -17.50
CA VAL A 23 -4.43 -0.13 -18.64
C VAL A 23 -3.67 -0.26 -19.96
N ASN A 24 -2.34 -0.19 -19.93
CA ASN A 24 -1.51 -0.30 -21.13
C ASN A 24 -1.27 -1.75 -21.61
N CYS A 25 -1.84 -2.76 -20.96
CA CYS A 25 -1.68 -4.16 -21.39
C CYS A 25 -2.54 -4.49 -22.63
N GLN A 26 -1.94 -5.08 -23.66
CA GLN A 26 -2.63 -5.51 -24.89
C GLN A 26 -3.35 -6.85 -24.71
N LEU A 27 -4.62 -6.85 -24.32
CA LEU A 27 -5.35 -8.07 -23.93
C LEU A 27 -5.65 -9.03 -25.09
N VAL A 28 -5.62 -8.55 -26.33
CA VAL A 28 -5.74 -9.39 -27.52
C VAL A 28 -4.54 -10.33 -27.68
N GLU A 29 -3.37 -9.92 -27.21
CA GLU A 29 -2.15 -10.70 -27.23
C GLU A 29 -2.02 -11.56 -25.97
N GLU A 30 -1.50 -12.78 -26.11
CA GLU A 30 -1.25 -13.67 -24.96
C GLU A 30 -0.28 -13.05 -23.96
N GLU A 31 0.81 -12.47 -24.45
CA GLU A 31 1.77 -11.80 -23.58
C GLU A 31 1.15 -10.63 -22.82
N GLY A 32 0.27 -9.85 -23.46
CA GLY A 32 -0.43 -8.76 -22.81
C GLY A 32 -1.39 -9.24 -21.73
N ARG A 33 -2.03 -10.41 -21.89
CA ARG A 33 -2.81 -11.06 -20.81
C ARG A 33 -1.92 -11.48 -19.64
N VAL A 34 -0.77 -12.09 -19.90
CA VAL A 34 0.19 -12.47 -18.84
C VAL A 34 0.69 -11.23 -18.09
N ARG A 35 1.03 -10.15 -18.82
CA ARG A 35 1.42 -8.87 -18.23
C ARG A 35 0.30 -8.26 -17.39
N ALA A 36 -0.94 -8.29 -17.88
CA ALA A 36 -2.11 -7.79 -17.16
C ALA A 36 -2.32 -8.53 -15.83
N MET A 37 -2.19 -9.86 -15.80
CA MET A 37 -2.32 -10.64 -14.56
C MET A 37 -1.26 -10.25 -13.52
N ARG A 38 -0.01 -10.03 -13.94
CA ARG A 38 1.06 -9.54 -13.06
C ARG A 38 0.78 -8.13 -12.55
N ALA A 39 0.33 -7.24 -13.43
CA ALA A 39 -0.03 -5.86 -13.07
C ALA A 39 -1.21 -5.82 -12.08
N ALA A 40 -2.24 -6.64 -12.31
CA ALA A 40 -3.41 -6.76 -11.43
C ALA A 40 -3.01 -7.28 -10.04
N ARG A 41 -2.17 -8.32 -9.95
CA ARG A 41 -1.62 -8.79 -8.66
C ARG A 41 -0.87 -7.67 -7.94
N SER A 42 0.02 -6.98 -8.66
CA SER A 42 0.82 -5.90 -8.09
C SER A 42 -0.05 -4.72 -7.61
N LEU A 43 -1.16 -4.44 -8.30
CA LEU A 43 -2.16 -3.47 -7.89
C LEU A 43 -2.85 -3.92 -6.59
N GLY A 44 -3.31 -5.17 -6.53
CA GLY A 44 -3.94 -5.74 -5.34
C GLY A 44 -3.04 -5.72 -4.10
N GLU A 45 -1.77 -6.12 -4.24
CA GLU A 45 -0.78 -6.04 -3.16
C GLU A 45 -0.64 -4.60 -2.64
N ARG A 46 -0.62 -3.61 -3.54
CA ARG A 46 -0.57 -2.20 -3.13
C ARG A 46 -1.86 -1.76 -2.44
N THR A 47 -3.02 -2.20 -2.92
CA THR A 47 -4.32 -1.86 -2.31
C THR A 47 -4.37 -2.33 -0.87
N VAL A 48 -3.90 -3.54 -0.57
CA VAL A 48 -3.82 -4.03 0.82
C VAL A 48 -2.92 -3.13 1.67
N THR A 49 -1.74 -2.72 1.18
CA THR A 49 -0.88 -1.76 1.90
C THR A 49 -1.57 -0.43 2.14
N GLU A 50 -2.24 0.15 1.14
CA GLU A 50 -2.96 1.41 1.31
C GLU A 50 -4.07 1.29 2.35
N LEU A 51 -4.85 0.20 2.32
CA LEU A 51 -5.91 -0.05 3.29
C LEU A 51 -5.36 -0.18 4.71
N ILE A 52 -4.25 -0.90 4.91
CA ILE A 52 -3.59 -0.98 6.21
C ILE A 52 -3.17 0.41 6.69
N LEU A 53 -2.51 1.20 5.83
CA LEU A 53 -2.04 2.54 6.17
C LEU A 53 -3.19 3.51 6.51
N GLN A 54 -4.33 3.42 5.82
CA GLN A 54 -5.50 4.26 6.09
C GLN A 54 -6.14 3.96 7.45
N HIS A 55 -6.12 2.70 7.90
CA HIS A 55 -6.70 2.29 9.19
C HIS A 55 -5.69 2.32 10.35
N GLN A 56 -4.41 2.50 10.06
CA GLN A 56 -3.36 2.52 11.06
C GLN A 56 -3.32 3.86 11.78
N ASN A 57 -3.40 3.83 13.12
CA ASN A 57 -3.22 5.00 13.96
C ASN A 57 -1.71 5.31 14.13
N PRO A 58 -1.18 6.42 13.57
CA PRO A 58 0.25 6.70 13.61
C PRO A 58 0.75 7.03 15.04
N GLN A 59 -0.09 7.59 15.91
CA GLN A 59 0.28 7.88 17.30
C GLN A 59 0.47 6.60 18.13
N GLN A 60 -0.23 5.51 17.76
CA GLN A 60 -0.15 4.23 18.47
C GLN A 60 0.80 3.23 17.81
N LEU A 61 1.40 3.55 16.65
CA LEU A 61 2.20 2.61 15.87
C LEU A 61 3.35 2.01 16.68
N SER A 62 4.20 2.85 17.27
CA SER A 62 5.35 2.37 18.06
C SER A 62 4.91 1.59 19.29
N ALA A 63 3.82 2.00 19.94
CA ALA A 63 3.28 1.30 21.10
C ALA A 63 2.78 -0.11 20.72
N ASN A 64 2.02 -0.23 19.63
CA ASN A 64 1.53 -1.50 19.10
C ASN A 64 2.69 -2.42 18.67
N LEU A 65 3.73 -1.86 18.03
CA LEU A 65 4.93 -2.61 17.67
C LEU A 65 5.60 -3.22 18.91
N TRP A 66 5.89 -2.41 19.93
CA TRP A 66 6.59 -2.90 21.12
C TRP A 66 5.74 -3.83 21.97
N ALA A 67 4.42 -3.64 21.99
CA ALA A 67 3.51 -4.59 22.62
C ALA A 67 3.59 -5.96 21.93
N ALA A 68 3.59 -6.01 20.59
CA ALA A 68 3.69 -7.26 19.84
C ALA A 68 5.05 -7.97 20.02
N VAL A 69 6.15 -7.21 20.14
CA VAL A 69 7.49 -7.73 20.43
C VAL A 69 7.55 -8.35 21.83
N ARG A 70 7.07 -7.64 22.85
CA ARG A 70 7.04 -8.16 24.24
C ARG A 70 6.11 -9.36 24.41
N ALA A 71 4.99 -9.40 23.71
CA ALA A 71 4.07 -10.54 23.72
C ALA A 71 4.72 -11.84 23.20
N ARG A 72 5.85 -11.75 22.50
CA ARG A 72 6.67 -12.87 22.02
C ARG A 72 7.90 -13.15 22.90
N GLY A 73 8.00 -12.51 24.07
CA GLY A 73 9.16 -12.66 24.96
C GLY A 73 10.42 -11.96 24.47
N CYS A 74 10.32 -11.09 23.45
CA CYS A 74 11.44 -10.33 22.92
C CYS A 74 11.43 -8.87 23.43
N GLN A 75 12.56 -8.17 23.30
CA GLN A 75 12.69 -6.76 23.66
C GLN A 75 13.71 -6.04 22.77
N PHE A 76 13.44 -4.77 22.46
CA PHE A 76 14.40 -3.85 21.85
C PHE A 76 14.83 -2.82 22.89
N LEU A 77 16.14 -2.65 23.10
CA LEU A 77 16.72 -1.78 24.13
C LEU A 77 17.05 -0.37 23.64
N GLY A 78 16.80 -0.08 22.36
CA GLY A 78 17.21 1.17 21.72
C GLY A 78 18.38 0.99 20.76
N PRO A 79 18.66 1.99 19.92
CA PRO A 79 19.68 1.91 18.87
C PRO A 79 21.14 1.97 19.37
N GLY A 80 21.40 2.50 20.57
CA GLY A 80 22.76 2.64 21.11
C GLY A 80 23.51 3.86 20.59
#